data_AF-A0A346XWZ3-F1
#
_entry.id   AF-A0A346XWZ3-F1
#
_cell.length_a   1.000
_cell.length_b   1.000
_cell.length_c   1.000
_cell.angle_alpha   90.00
_cell.angle_beta   90.00
_cell.angle_gamma   90.00
#
_symmetry.space_group_name_H-M   'P 1'
#
loop_
_entity.id
_entity.type
_entity.pdbx_description
1 polymer ?
#
loop_
_entity_poly.entity_id
_entity_poly.type
_entity_poly.pdbx_seq_one_letter_code
_entity_poly.pdbx_strand_id
1 'polypeptide(L)'
;MNLHDLQQHDVLDPAPNDQTAARLYVPRQDLHGNTSGLEDAVVRDLRQEDRVALIGPPGSGKSSLTAWIAAHNADIGAVRIPVATTGIDVNDPAAVLNDCIAMLGRNLAVAPPVSLAKVKATGQVGFPWAKVGAEAEWAAVVREHRPGPDAEAALEVLQQVVDGLHDGDQQLLLVFDDTDKWDAARRHQPDAIRAFFHGVIDGWLTRLDGALIASVHHDYLDEHPHILDTFNAQHRLDPLTGTALVDLIRTRFALAEVAIEDLVTDDALQRLADVYRDRGHSIRAVLQVLRSAVDRAIDARRHVVAIPHVTAAL
;
A
#
# COMPACT_ATOMS: atom_id res chain seq x y z
N MET A 1 10.28 27.63 8.47
CA MET A 1 9.03 26.97 8.91
C MET A 1 8.97 27.04 10.43
N ASN A 2 7.79 27.20 11.04
CA ASN A 2 7.59 27.15 12.50
C ASN A 2 6.67 25.97 12.89
N LEU A 3 6.41 25.78 14.19
CA LEU A 3 5.56 24.66 14.67
C LEU A 3 4.10 24.75 14.20
N HIS A 4 3.52 25.94 14.03
CA HIS A 4 2.16 26.08 13.49
C HIS A 4 2.10 25.67 12.02
N ASP A 5 3.11 26.03 11.23
CA ASP A 5 3.22 25.58 9.84
C ASP A 5 3.36 24.04 9.80
N LEU A 6 4.20 23.49 10.67
CA LEU A 6 4.43 22.05 10.76
C LEU A 6 3.16 21.28 11.16
N GLN A 7 2.35 21.82 12.09
CA GLN A 7 1.09 21.21 12.55
C GLN A 7 0.11 20.91 11.40
N GLN A 8 0.14 21.75 10.36
CA GLN A 8 -0.73 21.63 9.18
C GLN A 8 -0.06 20.88 8.02
N HIS A 9 1.20 20.47 8.16
CA HIS A 9 1.98 19.89 7.10
C HIS A 9 1.75 18.37 6.98
N ASP A 10 1.58 17.88 5.75
CA ASP A 10 1.38 16.46 5.43
C ASP A 10 2.52 15.53 5.88
N VAL A 11 3.67 16.08 6.28
CA VAL A 11 4.83 15.29 6.73
C VAL A 11 4.52 14.55 8.03
N LEU A 12 3.64 15.14 8.84
CA LEU A 12 3.13 14.59 10.09
C LEU A 12 1.88 13.72 9.91
N ASP A 13 1.34 13.59 8.70
CA ASP A 13 0.16 12.76 8.48
C ASP A 13 0.53 11.28 8.76
N PRO A 14 -0.10 10.63 9.75
CA PRO A 14 0.16 9.23 10.08
C PRO A 14 -0.52 8.25 9.10
N ALA A 15 -1.45 8.73 8.27
CA ALA A 15 -2.17 7.95 7.27
C ALA A 15 -2.34 8.74 5.96
N PRO A 16 -1.23 9.12 5.31
CA PRO A 16 -1.28 9.92 4.09
C PRO A 16 -1.98 9.17 2.96
N ASN A 17 -2.56 9.93 2.03
CA ASN A 17 -3.01 9.39 0.73
C ASN A 17 -1.82 8.82 -0.06
N ASP A 18 -2.09 8.03 -1.10
CA ASP A 18 -1.04 7.31 -1.84
C ASP A 18 0.03 8.23 -2.44
N GLN A 19 -0.36 9.39 -2.97
CA GLN A 19 0.58 10.34 -3.55
C GLN A 19 1.56 10.89 -2.50
N THR A 20 1.03 11.31 -1.34
CA THR A 20 1.84 11.79 -0.22
C THR A 20 2.64 10.65 0.40
N ALA A 21 2.07 9.44 0.50
CA ALA A 21 2.75 8.25 1.01
C ALA A 21 3.96 7.89 0.16
N ALA A 22 3.81 7.87 -1.16
CA ALA A 22 4.87 7.59 -2.12
C ALA A 22 5.98 8.66 -2.08
N ARG A 23 5.61 9.94 -2.06
CA ARG A 23 6.54 11.07 -2.00
C ARG A 23 7.39 11.08 -0.72
N LEU A 24 6.78 10.71 0.41
CA LEU A 24 7.41 10.76 1.72
C LEU A 24 7.90 9.38 2.22
N TYR A 25 7.91 8.38 1.35
CA TYR A 25 8.47 7.08 1.66
C TYR A 25 10.00 7.18 1.65
N VAL A 26 10.62 6.56 2.66
CA VAL A 26 12.07 6.45 2.76
C VAL A 26 12.43 5.00 2.51
N PRO A 27 13.10 4.67 1.38
CA PRO A 27 13.55 3.31 1.11
C PRO A 27 14.43 2.81 2.25
N ARG A 28 14.19 1.57 2.68
CA ARG A 28 14.87 0.96 3.81
C ARG A 28 16.35 0.74 3.55
N GLN A 29 16.72 0.48 2.30
CA GLN A 29 18.11 0.40 1.86
C GLN A 29 18.90 1.70 2.05
N ASP A 30 18.22 2.84 2.15
CA ASP A 30 18.85 4.15 2.37
C ASP A 30 19.05 4.47 3.86
N LEU A 31 18.53 3.65 4.77
CA LEU A 31 18.65 3.85 6.22
C LEU A 31 19.96 3.25 6.76
N HIS A 32 20.69 4.01 7.57
CA HIS A 32 21.93 3.54 8.18
C HIS A 32 21.72 2.26 9.01
N GLY A 33 22.60 1.28 8.80
CA GLY A 33 22.53 -0.03 9.47
C GLY A 33 21.57 -1.02 8.83
N ASN A 34 20.88 -0.65 7.75
CA ASN A 34 20.00 -1.54 7.00
C ASN A 34 20.55 -1.77 5.59
N THR A 35 20.97 -3.00 5.31
CA THR A 35 21.50 -3.41 4.00
C THR A 35 20.46 -4.15 3.15
N SER A 36 19.20 -4.16 3.58
CA SER A 36 18.18 -4.90 2.85
C SER A 36 17.69 -4.08 1.66
N GLY A 37 18.03 -4.52 0.44
CA GLY A 37 17.41 -4.08 -0.80
C GLY A 37 15.99 -4.61 -0.94
N LEU A 38 15.16 -4.38 0.08
CA LEU A 38 13.78 -4.88 0.17
C LEU A 38 12.96 -4.35 -0.99
N GLU A 39 13.03 -3.05 -1.25
CA GLU A 39 12.33 -2.37 -2.34
C GLU A 39 12.67 -3.02 -3.68
N ASP A 40 13.97 -3.17 -3.97
CA ASP A 40 14.46 -3.78 -5.21
C ASP A 40 14.06 -5.25 -5.33
N ALA A 41 14.10 -6.00 -4.23
CA ALA A 41 13.71 -7.40 -4.21
C ALA A 41 12.21 -7.58 -4.46
N VAL A 42 11.37 -6.74 -3.84
CA VAL A 42 9.92 -6.73 -4.10
C VAL A 42 9.67 -6.38 -5.57
N VAL A 43 10.25 -5.30 -6.09
CA VAL A 43 10.05 -4.89 -7.50
C VAL A 43 10.49 -5.99 -8.47
N ARG A 44 11.62 -6.64 -8.21
CA ARG A 44 12.12 -7.74 -9.04
C ARG A 44 11.13 -8.90 -9.09
N ASP A 45 10.59 -9.30 -7.94
CA ASP A 45 9.65 -10.43 -7.87
C ASP A 45 8.31 -10.04 -8.54
N LEU A 46 7.82 -8.81 -8.35
CA LEU A 46 6.64 -8.33 -9.08
C LEU A 46 6.82 -8.37 -10.60
N ARG A 47 8.00 -8.00 -11.11
CA ARG A 47 8.29 -8.08 -12.55
C ARG A 47 8.33 -9.50 -13.10
N GLN A 48 8.41 -10.51 -12.24
CA GLN A 48 8.25 -11.92 -12.62
C GLN A 48 6.78 -12.36 -12.53
N GLU A 49 5.85 -11.42 -12.33
CA GLU A 49 4.42 -11.66 -12.08
C GLU A 49 4.19 -12.54 -10.84
N ASP A 50 5.13 -12.51 -9.89
CA ASP A 50 4.99 -13.27 -8.66
C ASP A 50 3.89 -12.70 -7.77
N ARG A 51 3.30 -13.62 -7.00
CA ARG A 51 2.43 -13.28 -5.89
C ARG A 51 3.28 -13.00 -4.67
N VAL A 52 3.24 -11.76 -4.18
CA VAL A 52 4.09 -11.27 -3.11
C VAL A 52 3.30 -11.07 -1.82
N ALA A 53 3.77 -11.67 -0.73
CA ALA A 53 3.33 -11.34 0.63
C ALA A 53 4.25 -10.27 1.24
N LEU A 54 3.70 -9.12 1.64
CA LEU A 54 4.38 -8.14 2.47
C LEU A 54 4.02 -8.34 3.94
N ILE A 55 4.95 -8.85 4.74
CA ILE A 55 4.70 -9.30 6.11
C ILE A 55 5.21 -8.25 7.10
N GLY A 56 4.38 -7.84 8.06
CA GLY A 56 4.85 -6.99 9.16
C GLY A 56 3.73 -6.47 10.07
N PRO A 57 4.07 -5.78 11.18
CA PRO A 57 3.10 -5.21 12.13
C PRO A 57 2.28 -4.05 11.52
N PRO A 58 1.22 -3.57 12.20
CA PRO A 58 0.38 -2.52 11.65
C PRO A 58 1.11 -1.18 11.73
N GLY A 59 1.13 -0.44 10.63
CA GLY A 59 1.88 0.81 10.54
C GLY A 59 3.40 0.63 10.40
N SER A 60 3.88 -0.54 9.99
CA SER A 60 5.29 -0.79 9.64
C SER A 60 5.74 -0.16 8.31
N GLY A 61 4.79 0.35 7.51
CA GLY A 61 5.04 0.97 6.22
C GLY A 61 4.63 0.16 4.98
N LYS A 62 3.94 -0.99 5.13
CA LYS A 62 3.48 -1.84 3.99
C LYS A 62 2.74 -1.02 2.92
N SER A 63 1.74 -0.24 3.34
CA SER A 63 0.96 0.61 2.42
C SER A 63 1.79 1.71 1.76
N SER A 64 2.73 2.32 2.49
CA SER A 64 3.61 3.34 1.92
C SER A 64 4.62 2.75 0.94
N LEU A 65 5.10 1.54 1.18
CA LEU A 65 5.95 0.81 0.23
C LEU A 65 5.21 0.52 -1.07
N THR A 66 3.97 0.00 -1.01
CA THR A 66 3.20 -0.28 -2.23
C THR A 66 2.84 0.99 -3.00
N ALA A 67 2.56 2.09 -2.31
CA ALA A 67 2.39 3.40 -2.94
C ALA A 67 3.69 3.90 -3.61
N TRP A 68 4.84 3.72 -2.94
CA TRP A 68 6.15 4.08 -3.50
C TRP A 68 6.48 3.26 -4.75
N ILE A 69 6.27 1.94 -4.72
CA ILE A 69 6.47 1.05 -5.88
C ILE A 69 5.65 1.54 -7.07
N ALA A 70 4.35 1.79 -6.88
CA ALA A 70 3.46 2.25 -7.94
C ALA A 70 3.90 3.60 -8.53
N ALA A 71 4.42 4.51 -7.70
CA ALA A 71 4.87 5.83 -8.17
C ALA A 71 6.24 5.81 -8.87
N HIS A 72 7.13 4.87 -8.51
CA HIS A 72 8.50 4.81 -9.02
C HIS A 72 8.69 3.83 -10.19
N ASN A 73 7.66 3.04 -10.51
CA ASN A 73 7.67 2.10 -11.64
C ASN A 73 6.52 2.47 -12.58
N ALA A 74 6.79 3.33 -13.57
CA ALA A 74 5.79 3.86 -14.49
C ALA A 74 5.16 2.80 -15.41
N ASP A 75 5.79 1.64 -15.49
CA ASP A 75 5.32 0.42 -16.16
C ASP A 75 4.33 -0.39 -15.31
N ILE A 76 4.19 -0.08 -14.01
CA ILE A 76 3.30 -0.80 -13.09
C ILE A 76 2.04 0.03 -12.79
N GLY A 77 0.89 -0.45 -13.30
CA GLY A 77 -0.43 0.08 -12.97
C GLY A 77 -0.98 -0.58 -11.70
N ALA A 78 -0.81 0.06 -10.54
CA ALA A 78 -1.28 -0.48 -9.27
C ALA A 78 -2.76 -0.17 -8.98
N VAL A 79 -3.52 -1.19 -8.57
CA VAL A 79 -4.90 -1.06 -8.08
C VAL A 79 -4.99 -1.56 -6.65
N ARG A 80 -5.32 -0.64 -5.75
CA ARG A 80 -5.46 -0.93 -4.32
C ARG A 80 -6.87 -1.40 -4.01
N ILE A 81 -6.97 -2.50 -3.29
CA ILE A 81 -8.20 -3.17 -2.89
C ILE A 81 -8.18 -3.24 -1.36
N PRO A 82 -8.81 -2.28 -0.67
CA PRO A 82 -8.80 -2.23 0.79
C PRO A 82 -9.84 -3.21 1.34
N VAL A 83 -9.42 -4.46 1.56
CA VAL A 83 -10.27 -5.63 1.85
C VAL A 83 -11.25 -5.39 3.00
N ALA A 84 -10.81 -4.67 4.03
CA ALA A 84 -11.61 -4.36 5.22
C ALA A 84 -12.74 -3.35 4.98
N THR A 85 -12.50 -2.35 4.13
CA THR A 85 -13.38 -1.17 4.03
C THR A 85 -14.45 -1.31 2.96
N THR A 86 -14.27 -2.25 2.03
CA THR A 86 -15.16 -2.49 0.90
C THR A 86 -16.42 -3.27 1.29
N GLY A 87 -16.44 -3.90 2.47
CA GLY A 87 -17.58 -4.70 2.94
C GLY A 87 -17.83 -5.98 2.14
N ILE A 88 -16.89 -6.35 1.26
CA ILE A 88 -16.99 -7.50 0.36
C ILE A 88 -17.24 -8.79 1.15
N ASP A 89 -18.09 -9.66 0.62
CA ASP A 89 -18.17 -11.04 1.09
C ASP A 89 -17.02 -11.84 0.48
N VAL A 90 -15.97 -12.06 1.26
CA VAL A 90 -14.77 -12.77 0.80
C VAL A 90 -14.96 -14.28 0.69
N ASN A 91 -16.11 -14.78 1.13
CA ASN A 91 -16.53 -16.15 0.87
C ASN A 91 -17.13 -16.32 -0.52
N ASP A 92 -17.43 -15.22 -1.22
CA ASP A 92 -17.88 -15.19 -2.60
C ASP A 92 -16.76 -14.65 -3.51
N PRO A 93 -16.02 -15.54 -4.20
CA PRO A 93 -14.98 -15.11 -5.13
C PRO A 93 -15.48 -14.15 -6.22
N ALA A 94 -16.72 -14.31 -6.68
CA ALA A 94 -17.29 -13.41 -7.68
C ALA A 94 -17.40 -11.99 -7.12
N ALA A 95 -17.79 -11.84 -5.84
CA ALA A 95 -17.86 -10.54 -5.19
C ALA A 95 -16.47 -9.87 -5.10
N VAL A 96 -15.42 -10.63 -4.76
CA VAL A 96 -14.06 -10.07 -4.69
C VAL A 96 -13.54 -9.66 -6.06
N LEU A 97 -13.68 -10.52 -7.07
CA LEU A 97 -13.21 -10.22 -8.43
C LEU A 97 -13.97 -9.02 -9.03
N ASN A 98 -15.29 -8.95 -8.82
CA ASN A 98 -16.08 -7.79 -9.26
C ASN A 98 -15.68 -6.50 -8.55
N ASP A 99 -15.27 -6.53 -7.27
CA ASP A 99 -14.74 -5.33 -6.63
C ASP A 99 -13.35 -4.95 -7.14
N CYS A 100 -12.50 -5.91 -7.52
CA CYS A 100 -11.24 -5.62 -8.22
C CYS A 100 -11.52 -4.83 -9.52
N ILE A 101 -12.49 -5.28 -10.31
CA ILE A 101 -12.96 -4.57 -11.52
C ILE A 101 -13.49 -3.19 -11.15
N ALA A 102 -14.35 -3.07 -10.14
CA ALA A 102 -14.90 -1.78 -9.73
C ALA A 102 -13.80 -0.80 -9.27
N MET A 103 -12.80 -1.26 -8.52
CA MET A 103 -11.64 -0.47 -8.09
C MET A 103 -10.76 -0.05 -9.27
N LEU A 104 -10.53 -0.95 -10.24
CA LEU A 104 -9.85 -0.61 -11.50
C LEU A 104 -10.52 0.58 -12.18
N GLY A 105 -11.85 0.57 -12.31
CA GLY A 105 -12.60 1.64 -12.96
C GLY A 105 -12.55 2.96 -12.22
N ARG A 106 -12.59 2.91 -10.88
CA ARG A 106 -12.43 4.09 -10.03
C ARG A 106 -11.04 4.71 -10.20
N ASN A 107 -9.98 3.89 -10.20
CA ASN A 107 -8.61 4.37 -10.31
C ASN A 107 -8.30 4.93 -11.71
N LEU A 108 -8.76 4.27 -12.77
CA LEU A 108 -8.62 4.75 -14.16
C LEU A 108 -9.35 6.08 -14.42
N ALA A 109 -10.41 6.39 -13.66
CA ALA A 109 -11.17 7.63 -13.80
C ALA A 109 -10.51 8.85 -13.11
N VAL A 110 -9.59 8.64 -12.16
CA VAL A 110 -9.03 9.70 -11.30
C VAL A 110 -7.63 10.14 -11.75
N ALA A 111 -6.85 9.26 -12.36
CA ALA A 111 -5.62 9.57 -13.08
C ALA A 111 -5.29 8.35 -13.96
N PRO A 112 -4.90 8.49 -15.24
CA PRO A 112 -4.41 7.34 -15.98
C PRO A 112 -3.06 6.97 -15.36
N PRO A 113 -2.89 5.83 -14.65
CA PRO A 113 -1.59 5.46 -14.06
C PRO A 113 -0.59 4.98 -15.13
N VAL A 114 -0.94 5.21 -16.39
CA VAL A 114 -0.58 4.39 -17.53
C VAL A 114 -0.80 5.33 -18.70
N SER A 115 0.23 5.69 -19.45
CA SER A 115 0.02 6.41 -20.72
C SER A 115 -0.63 5.45 -21.72
N LEU A 116 -1.93 5.25 -21.57
CA LEU A 116 -2.78 4.41 -22.42
C LEU A 116 -2.83 4.94 -23.86
N ALA A 117 -2.28 6.13 -24.11
CA ALA A 117 -1.99 6.67 -25.44
C ALA A 117 -1.08 5.77 -26.32
N LYS A 118 -0.37 4.79 -25.74
CA LYS A 118 0.53 3.88 -26.48
C LYS A 118 -0.02 2.51 -26.81
N VAL A 119 -1.23 2.14 -26.39
CA VAL A 119 -1.87 0.88 -26.79
C VAL A 119 -2.24 0.97 -28.27
N LYS A 120 -1.29 0.59 -29.14
CA LYS A 120 -1.54 0.44 -30.57
C LYS A 120 -2.36 -0.83 -30.74
N ALA A 121 -3.56 -0.67 -31.26
CA ALA A 121 -4.41 -1.75 -31.73
C ALA A 121 -3.64 -2.68 -32.70
N THR A 122 -3.07 -3.76 -32.17
CA THR A 122 -2.61 -4.92 -32.93
C THR A 122 -3.77 -5.90 -32.96
N GLY A 123 -4.50 -5.89 -34.08
CA GLY A 123 -5.67 -6.74 -34.26
C GLY A 123 -5.33 -8.22 -34.31
N GLN A 124 -6.18 -9.04 -33.70
CA GLN A 124 -6.92 -10.16 -34.29
C GLN A 124 -7.36 -11.18 -33.21
N VAL A 125 -8.32 -10.80 -32.36
CA VAL A 125 -9.41 -11.67 -31.88
C VAL A 125 -10.63 -10.77 -31.75
N GLY A 126 -11.76 -11.16 -32.35
CA GLY A 126 -12.81 -10.22 -32.74
C GLY A 126 -13.60 -9.57 -31.59
N PHE A 127 -13.58 -8.24 -31.53
CA PHE A 127 -14.68 -7.42 -31.01
C PHE A 127 -14.95 -6.20 -31.92
N PRO A 128 -16.22 -5.81 -32.20
CA PRO A 128 -16.57 -4.91 -33.32
C PRO A 128 -16.31 -3.40 -33.14
N TRP A 129 -15.69 -2.94 -32.05
CA TRP A 129 -15.74 -1.53 -31.64
C TRP A 129 -14.38 -0.85 -31.40
N ALA A 130 -13.27 -1.45 -31.85
CA ALA A 130 -11.94 -0.86 -31.74
C ALA A 130 -11.69 0.29 -32.74
N LYS A 131 -12.30 1.46 -32.51
CA LYS A 131 -11.86 2.74 -33.10
C LYS A 131 -12.19 3.90 -32.16
N VAL A 132 -11.13 4.43 -31.53
CA VAL A 132 -10.95 5.77 -30.93
C VAL A 132 -11.01 5.83 -29.40
N GLY A 133 -9.81 5.98 -28.79
CA GLY A 133 -9.64 6.59 -27.46
C GLY A 133 -9.64 5.62 -26.28
N ALA A 134 -8.58 4.80 -26.18
CA ALA A 134 -8.41 3.77 -25.15
C ALA A 134 -8.73 4.26 -23.72
N GLU A 135 -8.31 5.45 -23.31
CA GLU A 135 -8.57 5.98 -21.95
C GLU A 135 -10.05 6.20 -21.64
N ALA A 136 -10.83 6.71 -22.60
CA ALA A 136 -12.26 6.95 -22.43
C ALA A 136 -13.07 5.65 -22.57
N GLU A 137 -12.60 4.74 -23.43
CA GLU A 137 -13.23 3.44 -23.68
C GLU A 137 -13.03 2.47 -22.52
N TRP A 138 -11.85 2.37 -21.90
CA TRP A 138 -11.63 1.51 -20.71
C TRP A 138 -12.42 2.02 -19.50
N ALA A 139 -12.41 3.33 -19.26
CA ALA A 139 -13.23 3.91 -18.21
C ALA A 139 -14.73 3.74 -18.49
N ALA A 140 -15.17 3.67 -19.75
CA ALA A 140 -16.53 3.31 -20.12
C ALA A 140 -16.82 1.81 -19.90
N VAL A 141 -15.92 0.91 -20.29
CA VAL A 141 -16.03 -0.55 -20.09
C VAL A 141 -16.14 -0.92 -18.60
N VAL A 142 -15.38 -0.23 -17.74
CA VAL A 142 -15.48 -0.47 -16.29
C VAL A 142 -16.68 0.26 -15.66
N ARG A 143 -17.09 1.42 -16.19
CA ARG A 143 -18.33 2.12 -15.74
C ARG A 143 -19.61 1.41 -16.19
N GLU A 144 -19.58 0.74 -17.33
CA GLU A 144 -20.69 -0.06 -17.87
C GLU A 144 -20.63 -1.51 -17.40
N HIS A 145 -19.56 -1.90 -16.69
CA HIS A 145 -19.43 -3.25 -16.15
C HIS A 145 -20.54 -3.51 -15.15
N ARG A 146 -21.51 -4.30 -15.58
CA ARG A 146 -22.40 -5.01 -14.68
C ARG A 146 -21.55 -6.09 -14.01
N PRO A 147 -21.70 -6.34 -12.69
CA PRO A 147 -21.05 -7.46 -12.05
C PRO A 147 -21.23 -8.70 -12.92
N GLY A 148 -20.14 -9.41 -13.21
CA GLY A 148 -20.22 -10.71 -13.86
C GLY A 148 -21.15 -11.61 -13.04
N PRO A 149 -21.99 -12.45 -13.68
CA PRO A 149 -22.93 -13.30 -12.96
C PRO A 149 -22.24 -14.33 -12.06
N ASP A 150 -20.98 -14.65 -12.35
CA ASP A 150 -20.14 -15.58 -11.61
C ASP A 150 -18.66 -15.16 -11.65
N ALA A 151 -17.83 -15.91 -10.93
CA ALA A 151 -16.41 -15.66 -10.79
C ALA A 151 -15.61 -15.91 -12.08
N GLU A 152 -16.06 -16.81 -12.97
CA GLU A 152 -15.41 -17.04 -14.27
C GLU A 152 -15.54 -15.82 -15.16
N ALA A 153 -16.76 -15.28 -15.29
CA ALA A 153 -16.99 -14.08 -16.08
C ALA A 153 -16.20 -12.88 -15.54
N ALA A 154 -16.11 -12.74 -14.21
CA ALA A 154 -15.32 -11.67 -13.60
C ALA A 154 -13.80 -11.86 -13.83
N LEU A 155 -13.31 -13.11 -13.76
CA LEU A 155 -11.91 -13.42 -14.03
C LEU A 155 -11.55 -13.14 -15.50
N GLU A 156 -12.39 -13.56 -16.45
CA GLU A 156 -12.19 -13.29 -17.89
C GLU A 156 -12.02 -11.79 -18.17
N VAL A 157 -12.78 -10.95 -17.48
CA VAL A 157 -12.70 -9.49 -17.63
C VAL A 157 -11.38 -8.96 -17.06
N LEU A 158 -10.98 -9.44 -15.87
CA LEU A 158 -9.68 -9.06 -15.30
C LEU A 158 -8.53 -9.51 -16.20
N GLN A 159 -8.61 -10.71 -16.79
CA GLN A 159 -7.60 -11.19 -17.73
C GLN A 159 -7.55 -10.33 -18.99
N GLN A 160 -8.69 -9.91 -19.55
CA GLN A 160 -8.70 -8.97 -20.69
C GLN A 160 -8.03 -7.63 -20.36
N VAL A 161 -8.17 -7.15 -19.13
CA VAL A 161 -7.46 -5.94 -18.66
C VAL A 161 -5.96 -6.19 -18.59
N VAL A 162 -5.54 -7.33 -18.03
CA VAL A 162 -4.14 -7.75 -17.96
C VAL A 162 -3.52 -7.83 -19.36
N ASP A 163 -4.15 -8.57 -20.28
CA ASP A 163 -3.70 -8.73 -21.66
C ASP A 163 -3.54 -7.37 -22.36
N GLY A 164 -4.51 -6.48 -22.16
CA GLY A 164 -4.48 -5.13 -22.75
C GLY A 164 -3.36 -4.24 -22.19
N LEU A 165 -2.94 -4.44 -20.94
CA LEU A 165 -1.78 -3.75 -20.37
C LEU A 165 -0.47 -4.38 -20.88
N HIS A 166 -0.39 -5.69 -20.98
CA HIS A 166 0.78 -6.40 -21.52
C HIS A 166 1.09 -5.97 -22.97
N ASP A 167 0.07 -5.81 -23.81
CA ASP A 167 0.21 -5.26 -25.17
C ASP A 167 0.80 -3.84 -25.19
N GLY A 168 0.69 -3.11 -24.08
CA GLY A 168 1.23 -1.76 -23.87
C GLY A 168 2.60 -1.73 -23.17
N ASP A 169 3.27 -2.86 -22.97
CA ASP A 169 4.47 -3.02 -22.12
C ASP A 169 4.23 -2.56 -20.67
N GLN A 170 3.03 -2.82 -20.14
CA GLN A 170 2.60 -2.40 -18.80
C GLN A 170 2.06 -3.57 -18.01
N GLN A 171 2.22 -3.53 -16.70
CA GLN A 171 1.83 -4.60 -15.80
C GLN A 171 0.67 -4.16 -14.90
N LEU A 172 -0.33 -5.02 -14.72
CA LEU A 172 -1.32 -4.84 -13.66
C LEU A 172 -0.74 -5.33 -12.32
N LEU A 173 -0.82 -4.49 -11.30
CA LEU A 173 -0.52 -4.87 -9.92
C LEU A 173 -1.78 -4.77 -9.06
N LEU A 174 -2.28 -5.89 -8.56
CA LEU A 174 -3.36 -5.91 -7.56
C LEU A 174 -2.78 -5.81 -6.15
N VAL A 175 -3.11 -4.75 -5.40
CA VAL A 175 -2.63 -4.52 -4.04
C VAL A 175 -3.76 -4.75 -3.04
N PHE A 176 -3.73 -5.88 -2.35
CA PHE A 176 -4.64 -6.20 -1.26
C PHE A 176 -4.10 -5.64 0.05
N ASP A 177 -4.65 -4.51 0.45
CA ASP A 177 -4.27 -3.78 1.67
C ASP A 177 -5.33 -3.94 2.76
N ASP A 178 -4.94 -3.66 4.00
CA ASP A 178 -5.82 -3.82 5.16
C ASP A 178 -6.46 -5.22 5.25
N THR A 179 -5.75 -6.24 4.76
CA THR A 179 -6.16 -7.65 4.93
C THR A 179 -6.13 -8.05 6.41
N ASP A 180 -5.70 -7.16 7.31
CA ASP A 180 -5.72 -7.34 8.75
C ASP A 180 -6.96 -6.75 9.45
N LYS A 181 -7.63 -5.81 8.78
CA LYS A 181 -8.73 -5.03 9.36
C LYS A 181 -10.09 -5.60 9.02
N TRP A 182 -10.19 -6.91 8.80
CA TRP A 182 -11.48 -7.60 8.81
C TRP A 182 -12.31 -7.03 9.97
N ASP A 183 -13.60 -6.80 9.74
CA ASP A 183 -14.51 -6.31 10.76
C ASP A 183 -14.29 -7.11 12.07
N ALA A 184 -14.43 -6.48 13.23
CA ALA A 184 -14.25 -7.15 14.52
C ALA A 184 -15.13 -8.42 14.63
N ALA A 185 -16.27 -8.45 13.93
CA ALA A 185 -17.13 -9.61 13.77
C ALA A 185 -16.54 -10.75 12.91
N ARG A 186 -15.63 -10.42 11.98
CA ARG A 186 -14.96 -11.34 11.03
C ARG A 186 -13.54 -11.74 11.48
N ARG A 187 -12.85 -10.97 12.34
CA ARG A 187 -11.52 -11.33 12.89
C ARG A 187 -11.51 -12.65 13.68
N HIS A 188 -12.66 -13.02 14.24
CA HIS A 188 -12.85 -14.29 14.95
C HIS A 188 -13.51 -15.36 14.09
N GLN A 189 -13.62 -15.14 12.77
CA GLN A 189 -14.03 -16.15 11.81
C GLN A 189 -12.80 -16.62 11.04
N PRO A 190 -12.03 -17.61 11.56
CA PRO A 190 -10.88 -18.19 10.87
C PRO A 190 -11.19 -18.62 9.44
N ASP A 191 -12.44 -18.99 9.17
CA ASP A 191 -12.94 -19.35 7.85
C ASP A 191 -12.87 -18.20 6.84
N ALA A 192 -13.03 -16.94 7.24
CA ALA A 192 -12.99 -15.80 6.32
C ALA A 192 -11.58 -15.50 5.80
N ILE A 193 -10.57 -15.57 6.69
CA ILE A 193 -9.16 -15.42 6.33
C ILE A 193 -8.78 -16.55 5.36
N ARG A 194 -9.12 -17.79 5.71
CA ARG A 194 -8.88 -18.95 4.85
C ARG A 194 -9.62 -18.84 3.51
N ALA A 195 -10.89 -18.44 3.52
CA ALA A 195 -11.68 -18.26 2.31
C ALA A 195 -11.08 -17.21 1.38
N PHE A 196 -10.54 -16.12 1.92
CA PHE A 196 -9.85 -15.12 1.11
C PHE A 196 -8.54 -15.64 0.52
N PHE A 197 -7.59 -16.07 1.35
CA PHE A 197 -6.26 -16.47 0.85
C PHE A 197 -6.33 -17.76 0.00
N HIS A 198 -7.01 -18.81 0.48
CA HIS A 198 -7.10 -20.07 -0.25
C HIS A 198 -8.21 -20.08 -1.30
N GLY A 199 -9.38 -19.54 -0.95
CA GLY A 199 -10.53 -19.55 -1.84
C GLY A 199 -10.41 -18.56 -2.97
N VAL A 200 -9.93 -17.34 -2.71
CA VAL A 200 -9.86 -16.26 -3.71
C VAL A 200 -8.47 -16.11 -4.31
N ILE A 201 -7.43 -15.93 -3.48
CA ILE A 201 -6.08 -15.74 -4.03
C ILE A 201 -5.62 -17.02 -4.74
N ASP A 202 -5.54 -18.15 -4.03
CA ASP A 202 -5.12 -19.42 -4.64
C ASP A 202 -6.12 -19.97 -5.64
N GLY A 203 -7.42 -19.90 -5.34
CA GLY A 203 -8.47 -20.49 -6.18
C GLY A 203 -8.74 -19.74 -7.49
N TRP A 204 -8.55 -18.42 -7.51
CA TRP A 204 -8.94 -17.57 -8.65
C TRP A 204 -7.81 -16.67 -9.14
N LEU A 205 -7.18 -15.89 -8.27
CA LEU A 205 -6.20 -14.89 -8.71
C LEU A 205 -4.89 -15.51 -9.21
N THR A 206 -4.57 -16.76 -8.86
CA THR A 206 -3.45 -17.52 -9.46
C THR A 206 -3.60 -17.77 -10.96
N ARG A 207 -4.83 -17.64 -11.48
CA ARG A 207 -5.14 -17.84 -12.90
C ARG A 207 -4.97 -16.57 -13.72
N LEU A 208 -4.70 -15.43 -13.07
CA LEU A 208 -4.39 -14.18 -13.75
C LEU A 208 -2.90 -14.12 -14.03
N ASP A 209 -2.54 -13.75 -15.26
CA ASP A 209 -1.16 -13.47 -15.65
C ASP A 209 -0.73 -12.07 -15.17
N GLY A 210 -0.89 -11.78 -13.87
CA GLY A 210 -0.64 -10.44 -13.31
C GLY A 210 -0.02 -10.50 -11.93
N ALA A 211 0.70 -9.44 -11.56
CA ALA A 211 1.31 -9.34 -10.24
C ALA A 211 0.27 -9.03 -9.16
N LEU A 212 0.49 -9.57 -7.96
CA LEU A 212 -0.29 -9.20 -6.79
C LEU A 212 0.59 -9.04 -5.56
N ILE A 213 0.23 -8.07 -4.72
CA ILE A 213 0.75 -7.90 -3.37
C ILE A 213 -0.38 -8.04 -2.38
N ALA A 214 -0.17 -8.85 -1.34
CA ALA A 214 -1.02 -8.83 -0.16
C ALA A 214 -0.24 -8.35 1.07
N SER A 215 -0.78 -7.37 1.78
CA SER A 215 -0.29 -6.95 3.09
C SER A 215 -0.70 -7.99 4.14
N VAL A 216 0.24 -8.81 4.60
CA VAL A 216 0.01 -9.88 5.59
C VAL A 216 0.48 -9.45 6.97
N HIS A 217 -0.31 -9.79 7.99
CA HIS A 217 0.00 -9.53 9.38
C HIS A 217 0.71 -10.71 10.04
N HIS A 218 1.71 -10.44 10.88
CA HIS A 218 2.46 -11.50 11.56
C HIS A 218 1.57 -12.35 12.47
N ASP A 219 0.59 -11.73 13.14
CA ASP A 219 -0.37 -12.42 14.01
C ASP A 219 -1.16 -13.52 13.28
N TYR A 220 -1.37 -13.38 11.97
CA TYR A 220 -2.04 -14.40 11.15
C TYR A 220 -1.21 -15.63 10.93
N LEU A 221 0.11 -15.47 10.93
CA LEU A 221 1.01 -16.55 10.62
C LEU A 221 1.16 -17.52 11.80
N ASP A 222 0.90 -17.05 13.02
CA ASP A 222 0.89 -17.90 14.21
C ASP A 222 -0.31 -18.87 14.19
N GLU A 223 -1.48 -18.38 13.76
CA GLU A 223 -2.72 -19.18 13.69
C GLU A 223 -2.89 -19.91 12.35
N HIS A 224 -2.36 -19.33 11.27
CA HIS A 224 -2.56 -19.77 9.88
C HIS A 224 -1.28 -19.68 9.03
N PRO A 225 -0.21 -20.42 9.37
CA PRO A 225 1.09 -20.32 8.68
C PRO A 225 1.01 -20.70 7.18
N HIS A 226 0.09 -21.60 6.83
CA HIS A 226 -0.16 -22.10 5.47
C HIS A 226 -0.71 -21.04 4.50
N ILE A 227 -1.10 -19.85 4.97
CA ILE A 227 -1.44 -18.73 4.07
C ILE A 227 -0.23 -18.31 3.22
N LEU A 228 0.99 -18.52 3.71
CA LEU A 228 2.19 -18.16 2.96
C LEU A 228 2.45 -19.06 1.75
N ASP A 229 1.84 -20.25 1.70
CA ASP A 229 1.96 -21.17 0.57
C ASP A 229 1.26 -20.62 -0.69
N THR A 230 0.34 -19.68 -0.52
CA THR A 230 -0.36 -18.94 -1.58
C THR A 230 0.58 -18.02 -2.39
N PHE A 231 1.72 -17.63 -1.81
CA PHE A 231 2.61 -16.61 -2.34
C PHE A 231 3.93 -17.20 -2.86
N ASN A 232 4.36 -16.76 -4.03
CA ASN A 232 5.63 -17.15 -4.64
C ASN A 232 6.82 -16.49 -3.92
N ALA A 233 6.62 -15.27 -3.42
CA ALA A 233 7.63 -14.46 -2.78
C ALA A 233 7.12 -13.88 -1.46
N GLN A 234 7.98 -13.85 -0.45
CA GLN A 234 7.64 -13.43 0.90
C GLN A 234 8.68 -12.42 1.40
N HIS A 235 8.22 -11.21 1.69
CA HIS A 235 9.07 -10.10 2.05
C HIS A 235 8.67 -9.56 3.42
N ARG A 236 9.61 -9.58 4.36
CA ARG A 236 9.37 -9.12 5.73
C ARG A 236 9.79 -7.67 5.90
N LEU A 237 8.87 -6.85 6.38
CA LEU A 237 9.13 -5.52 6.85
C LEU A 237 9.57 -5.59 8.32
N ASP A 238 10.81 -6.04 8.53
CA ASP A 238 11.40 -6.15 9.86
C ASP A 238 11.44 -4.80 10.59
N PRO A 239 11.37 -4.79 11.93
CA PRO A 239 11.51 -3.57 12.70
C PRO A 239 12.83 -2.84 12.43
N LEU A 240 12.76 -1.52 12.28
CA LEU A 240 13.94 -0.65 12.29
C LEU A 240 14.72 -0.81 13.61
N THR A 241 16.04 -0.85 13.51
CA THR A 241 16.95 -1.02 14.65
C THR A 241 17.94 0.14 14.75
N GLY A 242 18.62 0.27 15.89
CA GLY A 242 19.62 1.33 16.10
C GLY A 242 19.04 2.73 15.90
N THR A 243 19.71 3.54 15.09
CA THR A 243 19.31 4.92 14.75
C THR A 243 18.34 5.01 13.57
N ALA A 244 18.01 3.89 12.91
CA ALA A 244 17.31 3.89 11.64
C ALA A 244 15.92 4.56 11.68
N LEU A 245 15.23 4.56 12.82
CA LEU A 245 13.98 5.33 12.95
C LEU A 245 14.24 6.84 12.96
N VAL A 246 15.25 7.31 13.68
CA VAL A 246 15.60 8.73 13.72
C VAL A 246 16.03 9.18 12.32
N ASP A 247 16.83 8.36 11.65
CA ASP A 247 17.25 8.58 10.26
C ASP A 247 16.03 8.60 9.32
N LEU A 248 15.07 7.67 9.48
CA LEU A 248 13.82 7.68 8.73
C LEU A 248 13.03 8.97 8.93
N ILE A 249 12.87 9.43 10.18
CA ILE A 249 12.12 10.65 10.47
C ILE A 249 12.83 11.86 9.84
N ARG A 250 14.16 11.97 9.99
CA ARG A 250 14.94 13.05 9.37
C ARG A 250 14.84 13.05 7.85
N THR A 251 15.06 11.90 7.21
CA THR A 251 14.99 11.77 5.76
C THR A 251 13.57 12.06 5.24
N ARG A 252 12.52 11.59 5.94
CA ARG A 252 11.13 11.91 5.60
C ARG A 252 10.87 13.42 5.64
N PHE A 253 11.39 14.12 6.64
CA PHE A 253 11.25 15.57 6.75
C PHE A 253 12.06 16.30 5.69
N ALA A 254 13.26 15.83 5.37
CA ALA A 254 14.06 16.36 4.28
C ALA A 254 13.36 16.21 2.92
N LEU A 255 12.71 15.07 2.65
CA LEU A 255 11.88 14.85 1.45
C LEU A 255 10.67 15.82 1.37
N ALA A 256 10.24 16.34 2.52
CA ALA A 256 9.21 17.37 2.63
C ALA A 256 9.78 18.80 2.62
N GLU A 257 11.09 18.97 2.39
CA GLU A 257 11.81 20.25 2.47
C GLU A 257 11.71 20.93 3.85
N VAL A 258 11.61 20.12 4.91
CA VAL A 258 11.55 20.58 6.31
C VAL A 258 12.84 20.22 7.04
N ALA A 259 13.54 21.23 7.57
CA ALA A 259 14.65 21.04 8.50
C ALA A 259 14.10 20.69 9.88
N ILE A 260 14.04 19.40 10.21
CA ILE A 260 13.44 18.92 11.47
C ILE A 260 14.25 19.35 12.69
N GLU A 261 15.55 19.55 12.54
CA GLU A 261 16.49 19.93 13.60
C GLU A 261 16.15 21.31 14.19
N ASP A 262 15.51 22.18 13.41
CA ASP A 262 15.04 23.49 13.85
C ASP A 262 13.73 23.40 14.66
N LEU A 263 13.03 22.27 14.62
CA LEU A 263 11.67 22.10 15.12
C LEU A 263 11.57 21.03 16.22
N VAL A 264 12.47 20.05 16.24
CA VAL A 264 12.47 18.93 17.18
C VAL A 264 13.89 18.68 17.66
N THR A 265 14.10 18.69 18.98
CA THR A 265 15.41 18.42 19.57
C THR A 265 15.83 16.97 19.38
N ASP A 266 17.13 16.69 19.27
CA ASP A 266 17.67 15.33 19.13
C ASP A 266 17.21 14.38 20.24
N ASP A 267 17.17 14.84 21.50
CA ASP A 267 16.69 14.02 22.61
C ASP A 267 15.20 13.65 22.47
N ALA A 268 14.39 14.51 21.86
CA ALA A 268 12.99 14.23 21.56
C ALA A 268 12.85 13.20 20.42
N LEU A 269 13.72 13.27 19.40
CA LEU A 269 13.79 12.24 18.35
C LEU A 269 14.19 10.88 18.94
N GLN A 270 15.17 10.87 19.84
CA GLN A 270 15.56 9.65 20.54
C GLN A 270 14.43 9.11 21.42
N ARG A 271 13.67 9.99 22.09
CA ARG A 271 12.48 9.59 22.83
C ARG A 271 11.41 8.98 21.92
N LEU A 272 11.21 9.50 20.71
CA LEU A 272 10.29 8.90 19.72
C LEU A 272 10.77 7.52 19.26
N ALA A 273 12.07 7.25 19.24
CA ALA A 273 12.60 5.91 19.01
C ALA A 273 12.28 4.92 20.14
N ASP A 274 12.18 5.38 21.38
CA ASP A 274 11.64 4.56 22.47
C ASP A 274 10.16 4.27 22.24
N VAL A 275 9.37 5.29 21.89
CA VAL A 275 7.93 5.15 21.61
C VAL A 275 7.67 4.14 20.50
N TYR A 276 8.50 4.14 19.46
CA TYR A 276 8.44 3.14 18.39
C TYR A 276 8.60 1.71 18.91
N ARG A 277 9.58 1.47 19.79
CA ARG A 277 9.79 0.16 20.41
C ARG A 277 8.62 -0.21 21.33
N ASP A 278 8.15 0.74 22.13
CA ASP A 278 7.06 0.53 23.09
C ASP A 278 5.69 0.29 22.41
N ARG A 279 5.48 0.86 21.22
CA ARG A 279 4.22 0.77 20.45
C ARG A 279 4.29 -0.22 19.28
N GLY A 280 4.99 -1.34 19.48
CA GLY A 280 4.98 -2.47 18.54
C GLY A 280 5.57 -2.15 17.17
N HIS A 281 6.58 -1.27 17.13
CA HIS A 281 7.31 -0.91 15.91
C HIS A 281 6.43 -0.27 14.83
N SER A 282 5.49 0.59 15.25
CA SER A 282 4.58 1.30 14.35
C SER A 282 5.06 2.73 14.05
N ILE A 283 5.48 2.98 12.80
CA ILE A 283 5.85 4.33 12.33
C ILE A 283 4.63 5.26 12.43
N ARG A 284 3.44 4.73 12.11
CA ARG A 284 2.16 5.45 12.26
C ARG A 284 1.97 5.97 13.69
N ALA A 285 2.18 5.13 14.69
CA ALA A 285 2.03 5.53 16.09
C ALA A 285 3.03 6.60 16.50
N VAL A 286 4.27 6.54 16.00
CA VAL A 286 5.30 7.55 16.23
C VAL A 286 4.89 8.90 15.65
N LEU A 287 4.41 8.93 14.40
CA LEU A 287 3.93 10.17 13.76
C LEU A 287 2.73 10.77 14.49
N GLN A 288 1.81 9.94 15.00
CA GLN A 288 0.70 10.40 15.85
C GLN A 288 1.21 11.07 17.14
N VAL A 289 2.18 10.46 17.82
CA VAL A 289 2.78 11.02 19.03
C VAL A 289 3.53 12.30 18.72
N LEU A 290 4.30 12.36 17.62
CA LEU A 290 5.00 13.58 17.20
C LEU A 290 4.00 14.71 16.89
N ARG A 291 2.91 14.43 16.18
CA ARG A 291 1.85 15.42 15.92
C ARG A 291 1.25 15.96 17.22
N SER A 292 0.89 15.08 18.16
CA SER A 292 0.42 15.48 19.48
C SER A 292 1.47 16.28 20.26
N ALA A 293 2.75 15.91 20.16
CA ALA A 293 3.85 16.65 20.81
C ALA A 293 4.05 18.05 20.23
N VAL A 294 3.82 18.24 18.92
CA VAL A 294 3.78 19.57 18.28
C VAL A 294 2.65 20.41 18.88
N ASP A 295 1.45 19.85 19.02
CA ASP A 295 0.31 20.55 19.66
C ASP A 295 0.66 20.97 21.11
N ARG A 296 1.27 20.07 21.89
CA ARG A 296 1.73 20.38 23.26
C ARG A 296 2.78 21.48 23.31
N ALA A 297 3.71 21.50 22.37
CA ALA A 297 4.76 22.52 22.30
C ALA A 297 4.17 23.90 21.96
N ILE A 298 3.18 23.94 21.05
CA ILE A 298 2.43 25.14 20.69
C ILE A 298 1.66 25.67 21.91
N ASP A 299 0.91 24.80 22.61
CA ASP A 299 0.15 25.17 23.82
C ASP A 299 1.07 25.74 24.92
N ALA A 300 2.28 25.17 25.04
CA ALA A 300 3.32 25.63 25.96
C ALA A 300 4.09 26.87 25.46
N ARG A 301 3.70 27.45 24.31
CA ARG A 301 4.35 28.60 23.65
C ARG A 301 5.85 28.39 23.42
N ARG A 302 6.23 27.18 23.02
CA ARG A 302 7.60 26.83 22.64
C ARG A 302 7.77 26.88 21.13
N HIS A 303 9.01 27.06 20.70
CA HIS A 303 9.38 27.05 19.28
C HIS A 303 9.91 25.70 18.81
N VAL A 304 10.19 24.78 19.75
CA VAL A 304 10.74 23.45 19.48
C VAL A 304 10.02 22.38 20.30
N VAL A 305 9.91 21.18 19.74
CA VAL A 305 9.47 19.96 20.42
C VAL A 305 10.65 19.37 21.17
N ALA A 306 10.49 19.18 22.48
CA ALA A 306 11.48 18.62 23.39
C ALA A 306 10.88 17.40 24.14
N ILE A 307 11.71 16.65 24.87
CA ILE A 307 11.28 15.44 25.60
C ILE A 307 9.98 15.64 26.41
N PRO A 308 9.78 16.74 27.17
CA PRO A 308 8.56 16.92 27.96
C PRO A 308 7.29 16.92 27.11
N HIS A 309 7.35 17.43 25.88
CA HIS A 309 6.21 17.48 24.97
C HIS A 309 5.90 16.08 24.40
N VAL A 310 6.93 15.31 24.05
CA VAL A 310 6.77 13.90 23.61
C VAL A 310 6.19 13.06 24.74
N THR A 311 6.71 13.21 25.97
CA THR A 311 6.19 12.48 27.14
C THR A 311 4.74 12.86 27.46
N ALA A 312 4.36 14.13 27.31
CA ALA A 312 2.98 14.59 27.51
C ALA A 312 2.01 14.17 26.38
N ALA A 313 2.54 13.64 25.27
CA ALA A 313 1.77 13.18 24.11
C ALA A 313 1.51 11.66 24.09
N LEU A 314 2.11 10.91 25.03
CA LEU A 314 1.92 9.47 25.20
C LEU A 314 0.59 9.14 25.86
#